data_AF-A0A6G2J4B7-F1
#
_entry.id   AF-A0A6G2J4B7-F1
#
_cell.length_a   1.000
_cell.length_b   1.000
_cell.length_c   1.000
_cell.angle_alpha   90.00
_cell.angle_beta   90.00
_cell.angle_gamma   90.00
#
_symmetry.space_group_name_H-M   'P 1'
#
loop_
_entity.id
_entity.type
_entity.pdbx_description
1 polymer ?
#
loop_
_entity_poly.entity_id
_entity_poly.type
_entity_poly.pdbx_seq_one_letter_code
_entity_poly.pdbx_strand_id
1 'polypeptide(L)'
;MMPEMMLKEWSTIIGALESGEQLVILRKGGIMEAASGFIVQSDRFLLYPTWEHQTTHNIREPYLHYMRQERPPSNINTITSYAQVLHEQDILSDDTIQRLEEFHIWSREYIQSRRAWQPQRPIKAVFLRVFRINPIQIPILDEYSGCKSWLDSDVVCDGGRPILDDKQIKLQLEKFQSIVS
;
A
#
# COMPACT_ATOMS: atom_id res chain seq x y z
N MET A 1 -15.20 -13.91 -13.74
CA MET A 1 -14.14 -13.11 -13.09
C MET A 1 -14.12 -13.52 -11.64
N MET A 2 -12.94 -13.72 -11.03
CA MET A 2 -12.85 -14.08 -9.61
C MET A 2 -13.02 -12.82 -8.76
N PRO A 3 -13.56 -12.93 -7.53
CA PRO A 3 -13.60 -11.81 -6.60
C PRO A 3 -12.20 -11.28 -6.31
N GLU A 4 -12.09 -9.97 -6.15
CA GLU A 4 -10.83 -9.30 -5.82
C GLU A 4 -10.59 -9.38 -4.31
N MET A 5 -9.38 -9.75 -3.91
CA MET A 5 -8.98 -9.52 -2.52
C MET A 5 -8.78 -8.04 -2.27
N MET A 6 -8.81 -7.64 -1.00
CA MET A 6 -8.53 -6.27 -0.59
C MET A 6 -7.31 -6.22 0.30
N LEU A 7 -6.41 -5.27 0.04
CA LEU A 7 -5.31 -4.95 0.93
C LEU A 7 -5.71 -3.77 1.80
N LYS A 8 -5.72 -3.98 3.12
CA LYS A 8 -5.90 -2.91 4.09
C LYS A 8 -4.64 -2.05 4.17
N GLU A 9 -4.78 -0.76 3.88
CA GLU A 9 -3.68 0.22 3.88
C GLU A 9 -4.18 1.57 4.42
N TRP A 10 -3.28 2.37 4.99
CA TRP A 10 -3.60 3.69 5.50
C TRP A 10 -4.27 4.55 4.42
N SER A 11 -5.37 5.20 4.79
CA SER A 11 -6.10 6.10 3.89
C SER A 11 -5.18 7.16 3.28
N THR A 12 -4.25 7.68 4.08
CA THR A 12 -3.22 8.63 3.63
C THR A 12 -2.32 8.06 2.54
N ILE A 13 -1.92 6.78 2.66
CA ILE A 13 -1.07 6.09 1.67
C ILE A 13 -1.85 5.79 0.41
N ILE A 14 -3.12 5.40 0.53
CA ILE A 14 -4.01 5.23 -0.62
C ILE A 14 -4.20 6.55 -1.35
N GLY A 15 -4.36 7.67 -0.64
CA GLY A 15 -4.40 9.00 -1.26
C GLY A 15 -3.17 9.31 -2.11
N ALA A 16 -1.97 9.00 -1.61
CA ALA A 16 -0.72 9.18 -2.35
C ALA A 16 -0.54 8.19 -3.51
N LEU A 17 -1.02 6.95 -3.37
CA LEU A 17 -1.07 5.97 -4.46
C LEU A 17 -2.01 6.45 -5.58
N GLU A 18 -3.15 7.02 -5.21
CA GLU A 18 -4.16 7.54 -6.13
C GLU A 18 -3.78 8.86 -6.82
N SER A 19 -2.75 9.56 -6.33
CA SER A 19 -2.17 10.72 -7.00
C SER A 19 -0.95 10.37 -7.86
N GLY A 20 -0.36 9.19 -7.66
CA GLY A 20 0.88 8.76 -8.30
C GLY A 20 2.14 9.30 -7.62
N GLU A 21 2.02 9.98 -6.47
CA GLU A 21 3.17 10.42 -5.66
C GLU A 21 3.80 9.28 -4.87
N GLN A 22 3.05 8.21 -4.61
CA GLN A 22 3.56 6.96 -4.08
C GLN A 22 3.30 5.83 -5.08
N LEU A 23 4.27 4.94 -5.25
CA LEU A 23 4.20 3.81 -6.18
C LEU A 23 4.60 2.48 -5.52
N VAL A 24 5.13 2.53 -4.30
CA VAL A 24 5.62 1.36 -3.58
C VAL A 24 4.90 1.25 -2.24
N ILE A 25 4.55 0.02 -1.85
CA ILE A 25 4.27 -0.30 -0.45
C ILE A 25 5.45 -1.00 0.20
N LEU A 26 5.74 -0.65 1.45
CA LEU A 26 6.80 -1.25 2.27
C LEU A 26 6.17 -1.99 3.44
N ARG A 27 6.31 -3.32 3.47
CA ARG A 27 5.66 -4.19 4.46
C ARG A 27 6.68 -5.09 5.17
N LYS A 28 6.48 -5.34 6.46
CA LYS A 28 7.35 -6.22 7.26
C LYS A 28 6.68 -7.51 7.74
N GLY A 29 5.42 -7.70 7.38
CA GLY A 29 4.54 -8.70 7.97
C GLY A 29 3.89 -8.16 9.25
N GLY A 30 2.60 -8.41 9.45
CA GLY A 30 1.90 -8.19 10.71
C GLY A 30 2.29 -9.20 11.79
N ILE A 31 1.68 -9.08 12.98
CA ILE A 31 1.90 -9.99 14.11
C ILE A 31 1.58 -11.45 13.72
N MET A 32 0.52 -11.65 12.92
CA MET A 32 0.11 -12.98 12.43
C MET A 32 0.97 -13.49 11.27
N GLU A 33 1.68 -12.60 10.57
CA GLU A 33 2.52 -12.91 9.40
C GLU A 33 4.01 -13.03 9.81
N ALA A 34 4.32 -12.85 11.09
CA ALA A 34 5.69 -12.75 11.62
C ALA A 34 6.56 -14.01 11.39
N ALA A 35 5.95 -15.19 11.18
CA ALA A 35 6.68 -16.41 10.92
C ALA A 35 7.29 -16.45 9.49
N SER A 36 6.62 -15.87 8.49
CA SER A 36 6.99 -15.92 7.08
C SER A 36 7.37 -14.57 6.47
N GLY A 37 7.08 -13.45 7.15
CA GLY A 37 7.12 -12.11 6.55
C GLY A 37 5.84 -11.80 5.78
N PHE A 38 5.76 -10.61 5.17
CA PHE A 38 4.62 -10.24 4.33
C PHE A 38 4.66 -11.01 3.01
N ILE A 39 3.55 -11.68 2.68
CA ILE A 39 3.38 -12.40 1.42
C ILE A 39 2.33 -11.64 0.61
N VAL A 40 2.66 -11.33 -0.65
CA VAL A 40 1.69 -10.85 -1.62
C VAL A 40 0.80 -12.02 -2.01
N GLN A 41 -0.48 -11.93 -1.64
CA GLN A 41 -1.43 -13.03 -1.85
C GLN A 41 -2.10 -12.98 -3.22
N SER A 42 -2.08 -11.83 -3.91
CA SER A 42 -2.63 -11.65 -5.25
C SER A 42 -1.86 -10.59 -6.02
N ASP A 43 -1.73 -10.81 -7.33
CA ASP A 43 -1.13 -9.86 -8.28
C ASP A 43 -2.02 -8.64 -8.56
N ARG A 44 -3.29 -8.69 -8.15
CA ARG A 44 -4.26 -7.61 -8.25
C ARG A 44 -5.18 -7.59 -7.02
N PHE A 45 -5.44 -6.41 -6.47
CA PHE A 45 -6.28 -6.27 -5.27
C PHE A 45 -6.86 -4.86 -5.12
N LEU A 46 -8.01 -4.76 -4.48
CA LEU A 46 -8.63 -3.49 -4.08
C LEU A 46 -7.85 -2.84 -2.93
N LEU A 47 -7.78 -1.51 -2.92
CA LEU A 47 -7.16 -0.76 -1.83
C LEU A 47 -8.22 -0.40 -0.78
N TYR A 48 -8.19 -1.08 0.36
CA TYR A 48 -9.13 -0.86 1.47
C TYR A 48 -8.58 0.18 2.45
N PRO A 49 -9.16 1.38 2.55
CA PRO A 49 -8.63 2.41 3.43
C PRO A 49 -8.92 2.12 4.89
N THR A 50 -7.90 2.32 5.72
CA THR A 50 -8.00 2.32 7.17
C THR A 50 -7.39 3.60 7.76
N TRP A 51 -7.93 4.03 8.90
CA TRP A 51 -7.43 5.17 9.68
C TRP A 51 -6.69 4.69 10.94
N GLU A 52 -6.48 3.38 11.08
CA GLU A 52 -5.80 2.77 12.23
C GLU A 52 -4.33 3.16 12.27
N HIS A 53 -3.88 3.76 13.38
CA HIS A 53 -2.47 4.06 13.69
C HIS A 53 -1.74 5.01 12.71
N GLN A 54 -2.43 5.64 11.76
CA GLN A 54 -1.83 6.71 10.97
C GLN A 54 -1.64 7.95 11.86
N THR A 55 -0.43 8.50 11.89
CA THR A 55 -0.10 9.73 12.62
C THR A 55 0.67 10.66 11.69
N THR A 56 0.61 11.96 11.94
CA THR A 56 1.33 12.96 11.14
C THR A 56 2.84 12.73 11.16
N HIS A 57 3.38 12.25 12.29
CA HIS A 57 4.81 11.91 12.42
C HIS A 57 5.27 10.76 11.51
N ASN A 58 4.35 9.92 11.01
CA ASN A 58 4.69 8.81 10.13
C ASN A 58 4.84 9.24 8.66
N ILE A 59 4.54 10.50 8.33
CA ILE A 59 4.42 11.01 6.96
C ILE A 59 5.30 12.27 6.81
N ARG A 60 5.99 12.42 5.67
CA ARG A 60 6.81 13.62 5.39
C ARG A 60 5.92 14.85 5.16
N GLU A 61 6.38 16.01 5.60
CA GLU A 61 5.58 17.25 5.64
C GLU A 61 4.86 17.65 4.33
N PRO A 62 5.46 17.53 3.13
CA PRO A 62 4.76 17.89 1.88
C PRO A 62 3.47 17.08 1.64
N TYR A 63 3.35 15.89 2.22
CA TYR A 63 2.28 14.94 1.97
C TYR A 63 1.22 14.87 3.09
N LEU A 64 1.36 15.71 4.13
CA LEU A 64 0.40 15.75 5.24
C LEU A 64 -1.02 16.14 4.81
N HIS A 65 -1.19 16.72 3.62
CA HIS A 65 -2.50 17.04 3.06
C HIS A 65 -3.37 15.79 2.84
N TYR A 66 -2.78 14.61 2.58
CA TYR A 66 -3.52 13.34 2.50
C TYR A 66 -4.11 12.87 3.83
N MET A 67 -3.57 13.34 4.97
CA MET A 67 -4.09 13.00 6.30
C MET A 67 -5.44 13.68 6.60
N ARG A 68 -5.85 14.66 5.78
CA ARG A 68 -7.09 15.41 5.95
C ARG A 68 -8.33 14.65 5.45
N GLN A 69 -8.17 13.44 4.93
CA GLN A 69 -9.28 12.60 4.49
C GLN A 69 -10.18 12.24 5.68
N GLU A 70 -11.46 12.64 5.58
CA GLU A 70 -12.46 12.34 6.58
C GLU A 70 -12.68 10.84 6.71
N ARG A 71 -12.84 10.37 7.95
CA ARG A 71 -13.22 8.99 8.21
C ARG A 71 -14.69 8.81 7.77
N PRO A 72 -15.01 7.82 6.92
CA PRO A 72 -16.36 7.56 6.48
C PRO A 72 -17.26 7.13 7.66
N PRO A 73 -18.60 7.11 7.46
CA PRO A 73 -19.54 6.58 8.43
C PRO A 73 -19.12 5.20 8.95
N SER A 74 -19.42 4.90 10.22
CA SER A 74 -18.85 3.75 10.94
C SER A 74 -19.20 2.37 10.38
N ASN A 75 -20.13 2.26 9.43
CA ASN A 75 -20.62 1.01 8.88
C ASN A 75 -20.31 0.80 7.39
N ILE A 76 -19.81 1.80 6.67
CA ILE A 76 -19.55 1.69 5.22
C ILE A 76 -18.15 2.23 4.92
N ASN A 77 -17.39 1.46 4.16
CA ASN A 77 -16.15 1.90 3.54
C ASN A 77 -16.36 2.14 2.03
N THR A 78 -15.55 2.99 1.42
CA THR A 78 -15.62 3.29 -0.01
C THR A 78 -14.29 2.99 -0.67
N ILE A 79 -14.31 2.08 -1.64
CA ILE A 79 -13.14 1.70 -2.44
C ILE A 79 -13.15 2.49 -3.74
N THR A 80 -12.07 3.20 -4.01
CA THR A 80 -11.92 4.09 -5.16
C THR A 80 -10.81 3.68 -6.12
N SER A 81 -10.02 2.68 -5.74
CA SER A 81 -8.90 2.19 -6.53
C SER A 81 -8.57 0.72 -6.27
N TYR A 82 -7.90 0.13 -7.25
CA TYR A 82 -7.20 -1.14 -7.09
C TYR A 82 -5.74 -0.97 -7.52
N ALA A 83 -4.89 -1.90 -7.08
CA ALA A 83 -3.50 -1.97 -7.48
C ALA A 83 -3.22 -3.31 -8.17
N GLN A 84 -2.27 -3.27 -9.11
CA GLN A 84 -1.65 -4.43 -9.71
C GLN A 84 -0.17 -4.45 -9.33
N VAL A 85 0.34 -5.60 -8.91
CA VAL A 85 1.76 -5.79 -8.59
C VAL A 85 2.55 -5.92 -9.89
N LEU A 86 3.57 -5.07 -10.05
CA LEU A 86 4.50 -5.17 -11.18
C LEU A 86 5.85 -5.75 -10.78
N HIS A 87 6.24 -5.60 -9.51
CA HIS A 87 7.46 -6.18 -8.96
C HIS A 87 7.38 -6.25 -7.45
N GLU A 88 8.02 -7.25 -6.86
CA GLU A 88 8.25 -7.32 -5.43
C GLU A 88 9.66 -7.80 -5.12
N GLN A 89 10.26 -7.30 -4.04
CA GLN A 89 11.60 -7.66 -3.62
C GLN A 89 11.72 -7.62 -2.10
N ASP A 90 12.44 -8.58 -1.53
CA ASP A 90 12.86 -8.54 -0.13
C ASP A 90 14.11 -7.66 0.02
N ILE A 91 14.02 -6.64 0.88
CA ILE A 91 15.10 -5.68 1.11
C ILE A 91 15.66 -5.81 2.52
N LEU A 92 16.95 -6.15 2.61
CA LEU A 92 17.72 -6.19 3.86
C LEU A 92 18.64 -4.98 4.04
N SER A 93 19.03 -4.32 2.96
CA SER A 93 19.97 -3.20 2.99
C SER A 93 19.27 -1.90 3.37
N ASP A 94 19.79 -1.22 4.39
CA ASP A 94 19.28 0.10 4.81
C ASP A 94 19.56 1.18 3.75
N ASP A 95 20.68 1.06 3.01
CA ASP A 95 20.97 1.95 1.87
C ASP A 95 19.92 1.79 0.76
N THR A 96 19.55 0.55 0.43
CA THR A 96 18.50 0.29 -0.55
C THR A 96 17.15 0.86 -0.08
N ILE A 97 16.79 0.67 1.20
CA ILE A 97 15.57 1.24 1.78
C ILE A 97 15.58 2.78 1.68
N GLN A 98 16.72 3.41 1.99
CA GLN A 98 16.86 4.86 1.91
C GLN A 98 16.70 5.36 0.46
N ARG A 99 17.26 4.65 -0.52
CA ARG A 99 17.09 4.98 -1.95
C ARG A 99 15.65 4.84 -2.43
N LEU A 100 14.79 4.11 -1.72
CA LEU A 100 13.35 4.01 -2.02
C LEU A 100 12.52 5.21 -1.51
N GLU A 101 13.11 6.18 -0.80
CA GLU A 101 12.43 7.38 -0.27
C GLU A 101 11.73 8.23 -1.36
N GLU A 102 12.13 8.09 -2.62
CA GLU A 102 11.49 8.78 -3.75
C GLU A 102 10.18 8.12 -4.22
N PHE A 103 9.89 6.88 -3.81
CA PHE A 103 8.69 6.13 -4.23
C PHE A 103 7.57 6.09 -3.19
N HIS A 104 7.77 6.68 -2.01
CA HIS A 104 6.81 6.64 -0.91
C HIS A 104 6.80 7.91 -0.06
N ILE A 105 5.72 8.15 0.68
CA ILE A 105 5.57 9.38 1.48
C ILE A 105 5.93 9.22 2.96
N TRP A 106 6.20 8.00 3.43
CA TRP A 106 6.58 7.74 4.82
C TRP A 106 7.79 8.55 5.28
N SER A 107 7.76 8.97 6.55
CA SER A 107 8.91 9.59 7.21
C SER A 107 10.04 8.58 7.41
N ARG A 108 11.27 9.10 7.49
CA ARG A 108 12.45 8.26 7.71
C ARG A 108 12.37 7.57 9.06
N GLU A 109 11.88 8.27 10.08
CA GLU A 109 11.68 7.78 11.44
C GLU A 109 10.71 6.59 11.45
N TYR A 110 9.62 6.68 10.68
CA TYR A 110 8.67 5.57 10.55
C TYR A 110 9.34 4.35 9.92
N ILE A 111 10.01 4.51 8.77
CA ILE A 111 10.68 3.40 8.09
C ILE A 111 11.76 2.76 8.98
N GLN A 112 12.54 3.56 9.70
CA GLN A 112 13.52 3.07 10.67
C GLN A 112 12.87 2.27 11.80
N SER A 113 11.73 2.73 12.34
CA SER A 113 10.99 1.99 13.37
C SER A 113 10.52 0.63 12.86
N ARG A 114 10.05 0.57 11.60
CA ARG A 114 9.68 -0.69 10.94
C ARG A 114 10.91 -1.56 10.74
N ARG A 115 12.04 -1.01 10.30
CA ARG A 115 13.29 -1.74 10.11
C ARG A 115 13.84 -2.32 11.43
N ALA A 116 13.71 -1.59 12.54
CA ALA A 116 14.14 -2.05 13.86
C ALA A 116 13.27 -3.18 14.43
N TRP A 117 11.98 -3.24 14.08
CA TRP A 117 11.10 -4.33 14.51
C TRP A 117 11.42 -5.63 13.76
N GLN A 118 11.90 -6.67 14.44
CA GLN A 118 12.41 -7.91 13.80
C GLN A 118 13.52 -7.62 12.76
N PRO A 119 14.71 -7.15 13.18
CA PRO A 119 15.75 -6.64 12.28
C PRO A 119 16.29 -7.71 11.30
N GLN A 120 16.23 -8.98 11.71
CA GLN A 120 16.66 -10.13 10.90
C GLN A 120 15.76 -10.37 9.67
N ARG A 121 14.55 -9.79 9.65
CA ARG A 121 13.58 -9.96 8.57
C ARG A 121 13.70 -8.81 7.56
N PRO A 122 13.59 -9.09 6.25
CA PRO A 122 13.56 -8.06 5.24
C PRO A 122 12.30 -7.19 5.36
N ILE A 123 12.35 -6.01 4.74
CA ILE A 123 11.14 -5.28 4.35
C ILE A 123 10.78 -5.74 2.94
N LYS A 124 9.55 -6.22 2.74
CA LYS A 124 8.99 -6.44 1.41
C LYS A 124 8.69 -5.09 0.78
N ALA A 125 9.36 -4.78 -0.32
CA ALA A 125 9.00 -3.69 -1.22
C ALA A 125 8.14 -4.23 -2.36
N VAL A 126 6.96 -3.65 -2.58
CA VAL A 126 6.05 -4.05 -3.66
C VAL A 126 5.75 -2.82 -4.51
N PHE A 127 6.16 -2.85 -5.78
CA PHE A 127 5.90 -1.79 -6.75
C PHE A 127 4.55 -2.03 -7.41
N LEU A 128 3.71 -0.99 -7.40
CA LEU A 128 2.31 -1.07 -7.77
C LEU A 128 2.01 -0.19 -8.99
N ARG A 129 1.16 -0.71 -9.86
CA ARG A 129 0.39 0.08 -10.82
C ARG A 129 -1.02 0.28 -10.29
N VAL A 130 -1.39 1.54 -10.06
CA VAL A 130 -2.67 1.89 -9.44
C VAL A 130 -3.67 2.33 -10.51
N PHE A 131 -4.92 1.94 -10.32
CA PHE A 131 -6.02 2.27 -11.20
C PHE A 131 -7.17 2.86 -10.39
N ARG A 132 -7.70 4.00 -10.84
CA ARG A 132 -8.91 4.60 -10.30
C ARG A 132 -10.14 3.93 -10.90
N ILE A 133 -11.10 3.63 -10.06
CA ILE A 133 -12.37 2.98 -10.43
C ILE A 133 -13.56 3.82 -10.01
N ASN A 134 -14.76 3.42 -10.45
CA ASN A 134 -15.98 3.98 -9.89
C ASN A 134 -16.09 3.55 -8.42
N PRO A 135 -16.45 4.46 -7.48
CA PRO A 135 -16.51 4.14 -6.07
C PRO A 135 -17.41 2.94 -5.76
N ILE A 136 -16.90 1.99 -4.98
CA ILE A 136 -17.62 0.80 -4.52
C ILE A 136 -17.82 0.92 -3.01
N GLN A 137 -19.07 0.89 -2.56
CA GLN A 137 -19.39 0.88 -1.14
C GLN A 137 -19.37 -0.55 -0.61
N ILE A 138 -18.65 -0.77 0.48
CA ILE A 138 -18.50 -2.07 1.13
C ILE A 138 -18.90 -1.94 2.60
N PRO A 139 -19.73 -2.83 3.15
CA PRO A 139 -20.02 -2.83 4.58
C PRO A 139 -18.74 -3.11 5.38
N ILE A 140 -18.54 -2.37 6.47
CA ILE A 140 -17.45 -2.66 7.41
C ILE A 140 -17.90 -3.84 8.26
N LEU A 141 -17.26 -5.00 8.07
CA LEU A 141 -17.51 -6.20 8.86
C LEU A 141 -16.56 -6.25 10.06
N ASP A 142 -17.01 -6.83 11.18
CA ASP A 142 -16.18 -6.97 12.39
C ASP A 142 -14.89 -7.77 12.12
N GLU A 143 -14.93 -8.71 11.18
CA GLU A 143 -13.77 -9.50 10.72
C GLU A 143 -12.68 -8.67 10.01
N TYR A 144 -12.98 -7.45 9.56
CA TYR A 144 -12.00 -6.53 8.96
C TYR A 144 -11.19 -5.76 10.02
N SER A 145 -11.58 -5.87 11.29
CA SER A 145 -10.88 -5.24 12.41
C SER A 145 -9.55 -5.94 12.72
N GLY A 146 -8.65 -5.22 13.40
CA GLY A 146 -7.39 -5.80 13.90
C GLY A 146 -6.25 -5.83 12.88
N CYS A 147 -5.26 -6.69 13.09
CA CYS A 147 -3.97 -6.61 12.38
C CYS A 147 -3.87 -7.43 11.07
N LYS A 148 -4.99 -7.89 10.49
CA LYS A 148 -4.98 -8.61 9.20
C LYS A 148 -4.73 -7.64 8.05
N SER A 149 -3.77 -7.95 7.18
CA SER A 149 -3.46 -7.12 6.00
C SER A 149 -4.44 -7.38 4.86
N TRP A 150 -4.75 -8.65 4.60
CA TRP A 150 -5.55 -9.10 3.46
C TRP A 150 -6.98 -9.44 3.89
N LEU A 151 -7.95 -8.90 3.17
CA LEU A 151 -9.37 -9.12 3.40
C LEU A 151 -9.96 -9.82 2.18
N ASP A 152 -10.71 -10.87 2.44
CA ASP A 152 -11.50 -11.54 1.41
C ASP A 152 -12.71 -10.66 1.08
N SER A 153 -13.14 -10.64 -0.17
CA SER A 153 -14.33 -9.89 -0.59
C SER A 153 -15.00 -10.58 -1.77
N ASP A 154 -16.31 -10.43 -1.89
CA ASP A 154 -17.08 -10.88 -3.06
C ASP A 154 -17.12 -9.82 -4.17
N VAL A 155 -16.33 -8.75 -4.04
CA VAL A 155 -16.35 -7.63 -4.98
C VAL A 155 -15.64 -8.02 -6.27
N VAL A 156 -16.34 -7.88 -7.38
CA VAL A 156 -15.75 -7.98 -8.72
C VAL A 156 -15.57 -6.58 -9.27
N CYS A 157 -14.34 -6.24 -9.65
CA CYS A 157 -14.01 -4.94 -10.22
C CYS A 157 -13.50 -5.11 -11.66
N ASP A 158 -14.30 -4.65 -12.62
CA ASP A 158 -13.89 -4.63 -14.02
C ASP A 158 -13.54 -3.20 -14.49
N GLY A 159 -12.48 -3.11 -15.28
CA GLY A 159 -11.95 -1.84 -15.79
C GLY A 159 -11.31 -0.95 -14.71
N GLY A 160 -10.95 0.26 -15.13
CA GLY A 160 -10.26 1.25 -14.31
C GLY A 160 -9.40 2.16 -15.17
N ARG A 161 -9.16 3.38 -14.72
CA ARG A 161 -8.25 4.32 -15.39
C ARG A 161 -6.90 4.31 -14.67
N PRO A 162 -5.79 4.01 -15.36
CA PRO A 162 -4.49 4.00 -14.71
C PRO A 162 -4.13 5.40 -14.22
N ILE A 163 -3.55 5.49 -13.02
CA ILE A 163 -3.12 6.78 -12.44
C ILE A 163 -1.92 7.34 -13.21
N LEU A 164 -0.94 6.49 -13.52
CA LEU A 164 0.15 6.80 -14.43
C LEU A 164 -0.03 6.07 -15.76
N ASP A 165 0.28 6.74 -16.86
CA ASP A 165 0.25 6.12 -18.18
C ASP A 165 1.34 5.03 -18.35
N ASP A 166 1.25 4.24 -19.42
CA ASP A 166 2.17 3.12 -19.67
C ASP A 166 3.65 3.55 -19.73
N LYS A 167 3.93 4.75 -20.25
CA LYS A 167 5.29 5.26 -20.38
C LYS A 167 5.84 5.70 -19.03
N GLN A 168 5.02 6.42 -18.26
CA GLN A 168 5.36 6.89 -16.92
C GLN A 168 5.61 5.72 -15.97
N ILE A 169 4.69 4.75 -15.92
CA ILE A 169 4.83 3.61 -15.00
C ILE A 169 6.04 2.74 -15.36
N LYS A 170 6.31 2.54 -16.66
CA LYS A 170 7.48 1.80 -17.13
C LYS A 170 8.79 2.47 -16.68
N LEU A 171 8.91 3.78 -16.86
CA LEU A 171 10.08 4.54 -16.44
C LEU A 171 10.32 4.42 -14.92
N GLN A 172 9.26 4.52 -14.12
CA GLN A 172 9.35 4.39 -12.66
C GLN A 172 9.70 2.96 -12.24
N LEU A 173 9.17 1.95 -12.92
CA LEU A 173 9.49 0.55 -12.67
C LEU A 173 10.97 0.26 -12.96
N GLU A 174 11.49 0.71 -14.11
CA GLU A 174 12.91 0.55 -14.46
C GLU A 174 13.83 1.22 -13.41
N LYS A 175 13.45 2.42 -12.96
CA LYS A 175 14.19 3.12 -11.90
C LYS A 175 14.14 2.36 -10.58
N PHE A 176 12.97 1.88 -10.17
CA PHE A 176 12.81 1.08 -8.96
C PHE A 176 13.64 -0.20 -9.01
N GLN A 177 13.58 -0.94 -10.13
CA GLN A 177 14.38 -2.15 -10.35
C GLN A 177 15.88 -1.86 -10.26
N SER A 178 16.36 -0.73 -10.77
CA SER A 178 17.78 -0.34 -10.66
C SER A 178 18.26 -0.08 -9.21
N ILE A 179 17.33 0.10 -8.27
CA ILE A 179 17.63 0.31 -6.85
C ILE A 179 17.59 -1.02 -6.09
N VAL A 180 16.67 -1.91 -6.42
CA VAL A 180 16.41 -3.14 -5.65
C VAL A 180 17.09 -4.40 -6.22
N SER A 181 17.65 -4.31 -7.43
CA SER A 181 18.41 -5.41 -8.07
C SER A 181 19.81 -5.59 -7.46
#